data_AF-A0A7I9YW36-F1
#
_entry.id   AF-A0A7I9YW36-F1
#
_cell.length_a   1.000
_cell.length_b   1.000
_cell.length_c   1.000
_cell.angle_alpha   90.00
_cell.angle_beta   90.00
_cell.angle_gamma   90.00
#
_symmetry.space_group_name_H-M   'P 1'
#
loop_
_entity.id
_entity.type
_entity.pdbx_description
1 polymer ?
#
loop_
_entity_poly.entity_id
_entity_poly.type
_entity_poly.pdbx_seq_one_letter_code
_entity_poly.pdbx_strand_id
1 'polypeptide(L)'
;MLADATRVQVLWSLADHEMSVNELAEHVGKPAPSVSQHLAKLRMARLVRTRREGTTIYYSLENDHVRQLVIDAVFNAEHAGPGIPRHHRTDDGLQAVKPTQPTHAAPSVNSATRHTGKPSSNSHSAP
;
A
#
# COMPACT_ATOMS: atom_id res chain seq x y z
N MET A 1 14.78 -7.75 13.50
CA MET A 1 13.97 -8.86 14.07
C MET A 1 12.75 -9.19 13.18
N LEU A 2 11.96 -8.26 12.67
CA LEU A 2 10.82 -8.59 11.75
C LEU A 2 11.15 -8.56 10.24
N ALA A 3 12.33 -8.08 9.82
CA ALA A 3 12.73 -7.98 8.41
C ALA A 3 13.02 -9.31 7.68
N ASP A 4 12.78 -10.46 8.33
CA ASP A 4 13.00 -11.78 7.73
C ASP A 4 11.64 -12.36 7.35
N ALA A 5 11.44 -12.59 6.05
CA ALA A 5 10.18 -13.08 5.51
C ALA A 5 9.70 -14.37 6.20
N THR A 6 10.63 -15.27 6.52
CA THR A 6 10.32 -16.54 7.21
C THR A 6 9.71 -16.30 8.58
N ARG A 7 10.25 -15.36 9.38
CA ARG A 7 9.67 -15.03 10.70
C ARG A 7 8.28 -14.42 10.59
N VAL A 8 8.04 -13.58 9.58
CA VAL A 8 6.70 -13.02 9.33
C VAL A 8 5.73 -14.13 8.94
N GLN A 9 6.12 -15.05 8.07
CA GLN A 9 5.30 -16.21 7.68
C GLN A 9 4.98 -17.13 8.87
N VAL A 10 5.95 -17.40 9.74
CA VAL A 10 5.72 -18.17 10.98
C VAL A 10 4.72 -17.46 11.89
N LEU A 11 4.89 -16.16 12.12
CA LEU A 11 3.97 -15.38 12.96
C LEU A 11 2.56 -15.30 12.36
N TRP A 12 2.46 -15.15 11.04
CA TRP A 12 1.20 -15.16 10.31
C TRP A 12 0.48 -16.51 10.44
N SER A 13 1.21 -17.62 10.32
CA SER A 13 0.64 -18.97 10.48
C SER A 13 0.07 -19.19 11.89
N LEU A 14 0.66 -18.55 12.91
CA LEU A 14 0.22 -18.63 14.31
C LEU A 14 -0.93 -17.66 14.64
N ALA A 15 -1.37 -16.82 13.70
CA ALA A 15 -2.39 -15.81 13.96
C ALA A 15 -3.77 -16.41 14.19
N ASP A 16 -4.08 -17.57 13.59
CA ASP A 16 -5.41 -18.18 13.67
C ASP A 16 -5.48 -19.32 14.69
N HIS A 17 -4.42 -20.11 14.82
CA HIS A 17 -4.35 -21.19 15.80
C HIS A 17 -2.91 -21.50 16.22
N GLU A 18 -2.77 -22.26 17.32
CA GLU A 18 -1.46 -22.76 17.75
C GLU A 18 -0.99 -23.91 16.85
N MET A 19 0.33 -24.05 16.71
CA MET A 19 0.95 -25.03 15.81
C MET A 19 2.25 -25.59 16.38
N SER A 20 2.56 -26.83 16.08
CA SER A 20 3.86 -27.45 16.36
C SER A 20 4.93 -26.99 15.36
N VAL A 21 6.21 -27.24 15.69
CA VAL A 21 7.33 -26.91 14.80
C VAL A 21 7.27 -27.63 13.45
N ASN A 22 6.73 -28.84 13.42
CA ASN A 22 6.63 -29.63 12.19
C ASN A 22 5.54 -29.07 11.28
N GLU A 23 4.37 -28.73 11.83
CA GLU A 23 3.30 -28.11 11.04
C GLU A 23 3.73 -26.73 10.51
N LEU A 24 4.47 -25.94 11.31
CA LEU A 24 5.05 -24.67 10.85
C LEU A 24 6.11 -24.87 9.75
N ALA A 25 6.92 -25.92 9.84
CA ALA A 25 7.89 -26.28 8.81
C ALA A 25 7.22 -26.60 7.47
N GLU A 26 6.11 -27.34 7.52
CA GLU A 26 5.29 -27.65 6.35
C GLU A 26 4.63 -26.40 5.76
N HIS A 27 3.96 -25.59 6.58
CA HIS A 27 3.30 -24.36 6.11
C HIS A 27 4.25 -23.35 5.48
N VAL A 28 5.44 -23.18 6.05
CA VAL A 28 6.42 -22.18 5.58
C VAL A 28 7.35 -22.76 4.50
N GLY A 29 7.28 -24.07 4.23
CA GLY A 29 8.13 -24.75 3.24
C GLY A 29 9.62 -24.70 3.62
N LYS A 30 9.93 -24.81 4.91
CA LYS A 30 11.30 -24.74 5.44
C LYS A 30 11.61 -25.95 6.34
N PRO A 31 12.87 -26.40 6.41
CA PRO A 31 13.24 -27.49 7.31
C PRO A 31 12.97 -27.15 8.79
N ALA A 32 12.48 -28.11 9.57
CA ALA A 32 12.18 -27.94 10.99
C ALA A 32 13.33 -27.37 11.85
N PRO A 33 14.62 -27.72 11.63
CA PRO A 33 15.72 -27.08 12.36
C PRO A 33 15.84 -25.58 12.10
N SER A 34 15.57 -25.14 10.86
CA SER A 34 15.56 -23.72 10.51
C SER A 34 14.40 -23.01 11.21
N VAL A 35 13.18 -23.55 11.11
CA VAL A 35 12.00 -23.00 11.79
C VAL A 35 12.19 -22.94 13.30
N SER A 36 12.77 -23.96 13.91
CA SER A 36 13.12 -23.96 15.33
C SER A 36 14.06 -22.81 15.72
N GLN A 37 15.07 -22.51 14.89
CA GLN A 37 15.94 -21.35 15.12
C GLN A 37 15.17 -20.02 15.03
N HIS A 38 14.25 -19.88 14.07
CA HIS A 38 13.38 -18.70 13.97
C HIS A 38 12.48 -18.59 15.22
N LEU A 39 11.85 -19.68 15.66
CA LEU A 39 11.02 -19.73 16.86
C LEU A 39 11.81 -19.41 18.14
N ALA A 40 13.06 -19.84 18.26
CA ALA A 40 13.93 -19.47 19.37
C ALA A 40 14.12 -17.94 19.43
N LYS A 41 14.41 -17.31 18.29
CA LYS A 41 14.54 -15.85 18.19
C LYS A 41 13.23 -15.12 18.53
N LEU A 42 12.09 -15.62 18.04
CA LEU A 42 10.77 -15.08 18.32
C LEU A 42 10.40 -15.20 19.81
N ARG A 43 10.75 -16.31 20.46
CA ARG A 43 10.60 -16.49 21.92
C ARG A 43 11.45 -15.52 22.70
N MET A 44 12.72 -15.34 22.31
CA MET A 44 13.60 -14.36 22.95
C MET A 44 13.05 -12.93 22.84
N ALA A 45 12.37 -12.63 21.72
CA ALA A 45 11.69 -11.35 21.51
C ALA A 45 10.31 -11.26 22.17
N ARG A 46 9.84 -12.32 22.87
CA ARG A 46 8.51 -12.40 23.49
C ARG A 46 7.36 -12.19 22.52
N LEU A 47 7.52 -12.65 21.29
CA LEU A 47 6.47 -12.59 20.26
C LEU A 47 5.62 -13.87 20.23
N VAL A 48 6.16 -14.97 20.74
CA VAL A 48 5.47 -16.26 20.81
C VAL A 48 5.69 -16.90 22.18
N ARG A 49 4.68 -17.65 22.60
CA ARG A 49 4.70 -18.52 23.78
C ARG A 49 4.61 -19.98 23.37
N THR A 50 4.85 -20.87 24.32
CA THR A 50 4.80 -22.32 24.11
C THR A 50 3.89 -22.99 25.12
N ARG A 51 3.14 -23.98 24.65
CA ARG A 51 2.39 -24.93 25.47
C ARG A 51 2.88 -26.33 25.13
N ARG A 52 2.89 -27.23 26.11
CA ARG A 52 3.23 -28.64 25.89
C ARG A 52 1.99 -29.50 26.04
N GLU A 53 1.79 -30.42 25.11
CA GLU A 53 0.74 -31.43 25.15
C GLU A 53 1.34 -32.78 24.80
N GLY A 54 1.40 -33.67 25.80
CA GLY A 54 2.15 -34.92 25.71
C GLY A 54 3.64 -34.68 25.43
N THR A 55 4.09 -35.19 24.28
CA THR A 55 5.48 -35.04 23.79
C THR A 55 5.66 -33.86 22.83
N THR A 56 4.56 -33.21 22.42
CA THR A 56 4.57 -32.14 21.41
C THR A 56 4.58 -30.77 22.06
N ILE A 57 5.36 -29.86 21.49
CA ILE A 57 5.36 -28.43 21.85
C ILE A 57 4.58 -27.68 20.77
N TYR A 58 3.55 -26.97 21.21
CA TYR A 58 2.76 -26.05 20.40
C TYR A 58 3.20 -24.61 20.68
N TYR A 59 3.22 -23.81 19.63
CA TYR A 59 3.55 -22.40 19.65
C TYR A 59 2.29 -21.60 19.36
N SER A 60 2.15 -20.45 20.01
CA SER A 60 1.10 -19.47 19.72
C SER A 60 1.67 -18.07 19.86
N LEU A 61 1.01 -17.07 19.29
CA LEU A 61 1.37 -15.67 19.54
C LEU A 61 1.28 -15.35 21.04
N GLU A 62 2.11 -14.41 21.50
CA GLU A 62 2.19 -14.03 22.92
C GLU A 62 0.86 -13.42 23.43
N ASN A 63 0.20 -12.61 22.61
CA ASN A 63 -1.08 -11.96 22.92
C ASN A 63 -1.73 -11.37 21.65
N ASP A 64 -2.95 -10.85 21.80
CA ASP A 64 -3.72 -10.25 20.69
C ASP A 64 -3.05 -9.00 20.09
N HIS A 65 -2.28 -8.23 20.87
CA HIS A 65 -1.56 -7.08 20.34
C HIS A 65 -0.47 -7.49 19.33
N VAL A 66 0.24 -8.60 19.60
CA VAL A 66 1.19 -9.17 18.63
C VAL A 66 0.46 -9.65 17.37
N ARG A 67 -0.73 -10.24 17.51
CA ARG A 67 -1.57 -10.63 16.37
C ARG A 67 -1.90 -9.44 15.48
N GLN A 68 -2.40 -8.35 16.06
CA GLN A 68 -2.72 -7.13 15.31
C GLN A 68 -1.48 -6.55 14.61
N LEU A 69 -0.34 -6.48 15.30
CA LEU A 69 0.90 -5.99 14.70
C LEU A 69 1.34 -6.80 13.47
N VAL A 70 1.21 -8.13 13.52
CA VAL A 70 1.55 -9.01 12.40
C VAL A 70 0.60 -8.76 11.22
N ILE A 71 -0.69 -8.61 11.50
CA ILE A 71 -1.72 -8.34 10.51
C ILE A 71 -1.45 -7.01 9.80
N ASP A 72 -1.25 -5.95 10.58
CA ASP A 72 -0.96 -4.61 10.05
C ASP A 72 0.33 -4.60 9.22
N ALA A 73 1.37 -5.31 9.67
CA ALA A 73 2.64 -5.40 8.97
C ALA A 73 2.51 -6.10 7.61
N VAL A 74 1.72 -7.17 7.53
CA VAL A 74 1.46 -7.89 6.27
C VAL A 74 0.63 -7.02 5.32
N PHE A 75 -0.46 -6.43 5.78
CA PHE A 75 -1.28 -5.53 4.95
C PHE A 75 -0.49 -4.33 4.46
N ASN A 76 0.34 -3.70 5.29
CA ASN A 76 1.20 -2.60 4.85
C ASN A 76 2.21 -3.03 3.78
N ALA A 77 2.77 -4.24 3.89
CA ALA A 77 3.68 -4.77 2.87
C ALA A 77 3.00 -4.96 1.50
N GLU A 78 1.72 -5.33 1.47
CA GLU A 78 0.92 -5.41 0.24
C GLU A 78 0.73 -4.04 -0.43
N HIS A 79 0.74 -2.95 0.35
CA HIS A 79 0.62 -1.58 -0.16
C HIS A 79 1.98 -0.96 -0.56
N ALA A 80 3.10 -1.58 -0.18
CA ALA A 80 4.46 -1.08 -0.43
C ALA A 80 5.16 -1.72 -1.65
N GLY A 81 4.52 -2.67 -2.35
CA GLY A 81 5.05 -3.29 -3.56
C GLY A 81 4.77 -2.46 -4.83
N PRO A 82 5.64 -2.49 -5.87
CA PRO A 82 5.35 -1.89 -7.16
C PRO A 82 4.34 -2.78 -7.92
N GLY A 83 3.06 -2.62 -7.64
CA GLY A 83 2.00 -3.36 -8.34
C GLY A 83 0.62 -3.16 -7.74
N ILE A 84 -0.36 -2.87 -8.58
CA ILE A 84 -1.76 -2.59 -8.24
C ILE A 84 -2.38 -3.80 -7.48
N PRO A 85 -3.11 -3.60 -6.37
CA PRO A 85 -3.68 -4.67 -5.52
C PRO A 85 -4.61 -5.66 -6.25
N ARG A 86 -4.50 -6.95 -5.91
CA ARG A 86 -5.30 -8.05 -6.52
C ARG A 86 -6.77 -8.11 -6.08
N HIS A 87 -7.15 -7.37 -5.04
CA HIS A 87 -8.51 -7.36 -4.47
C HIS A 87 -9.41 -6.22 -5.00
N HIS A 88 -8.88 -5.30 -5.82
CA HIS A 88 -9.69 -4.34 -6.58
C HIS A 88 -10.31 -4.92 -7.87
N ARG A 89 -10.12 -6.22 -8.14
CA ARG A 89 -10.63 -6.86 -9.37
C ARG A 89 -12.06 -7.41 -9.24
N THR A 90 -12.64 -7.43 -8.04
CA THR A 90 -13.93 -8.10 -7.80
C THR A 90 -15.10 -7.20 -7.45
N ASP A 91 -14.93 -5.87 -7.45
CA ASP A 91 -16.07 -4.95 -7.36
C ASP A 91 -16.46 -4.45 -8.75
N ASP A 92 -17.49 -5.10 -9.28
CA ASP A 92 -18.34 -4.65 -10.38
C ASP A 92 -18.72 -3.16 -10.20
N GLY A 93 -18.44 -2.34 -11.21
CA GLY A 93 -19.16 -1.09 -11.44
C GLY A 93 -18.50 0.22 -10.98
N LEU A 94 -17.39 0.62 -11.61
CA LEU A 94 -17.07 2.05 -11.75
C LEU A 94 -16.78 2.36 -13.23
N GLN A 95 -17.71 3.07 -13.86
CA GLN A 95 -17.59 3.50 -15.26
C GLN A 95 -16.33 4.35 -15.46
N ALA A 96 -15.61 4.06 -16.54
CA ALA A 96 -14.54 4.88 -17.04
C ALA A 96 -15.01 6.33 -17.23
N VAL A 97 -14.49 7.25 -16.41
CA VAL A 97 -14.61 8.69 -16.67
C VAL A 97 -13.81 8.97 -17.95
N LYS A 98 -14.53 9.16 -19.07
CA LYS A 98 -13.93 9.60 -20.33
C LYS A 98 -13.26 10.96 -20.13
N PRO A 99 -12.03 11.19 -20.65
CA PRO A 99 -11.42 12.50 -20.60
C PRO A 99 -12.18 13.45 -21.53
N THR A 100 -12.87 14.44 -20.97
CA THR A 100 -13.33 15.62 -21.73
C THR A 100 -12.21 16.64 -21.80
N GLN A 101 -11.71 16.87 -23.00
CA GLN A 101 -11.07 18.13 -23.42
C GLN A 101 -11.61 18.46 -24.83
N PRO A 102 -11.57 19.71 -25.33
CA PRO A 102 -11.14 20.98 -24.72
C PRO A 102 -12.08 22.17 -25.03
N THR A 103 -12.06 23.27 -24.26
CA THR A 103 -12.59 24.55 -24.80
C THR A 103 -11.91 25.81 -24.24
N HIS A 104 -11.69 26.76 -25.16
CA HIS A 104 -11.21 28.15 -25.04
C HIS A 104 -9.70 28.36 -25.21
N ALA A 105 -9.19 28.43 -26.46
CA ALA A 105 -9.31 29.51 -27.45
C ALA A 105 -8.44 30.73 -27.11
N ALA A 106 -7.27 30.78 -27.75
CA ALA A 106 -6.40 31.95 -27.83
C ALA A 106 -7.07 33.06 -28.67
N PRO A 107 -6.86 34.35 -28.35
CA PRO A 107 -7.36 35.43 -29.18
C PRO A 107 -6.52 35.57 -30.45
N SER A 108 -7.18 35.36 -31.58
CA SER A 108 -6.61 35.57 -32.92
C SER A 108 -6.65 37.05 -33.28
N VAL A 109 -5.50 37.52 -33.75
CA VAL A 109 -5.21 38.80 -34.36
C VAL A 109 -6.11 39.10 -35.56
N ASN A 110 -6.64 40.32 -35.65
CA ASN A 110 -7.27 40.84 -36.87
C ASN A 110 -6.52 42.09 -37.36
N SER A 111 -5.97 41.98 -38.57
CA SER A 111 -5.33 43.04 -39.34
C SER A 111 -6.03 43.16 -40.69
N ALA A 112 -6.66 44.30 -40.97
CA ALA A 112 -6.89 44.81 -42.33
C ALA A 112 -7.22 46.32 -42.25
N THR A 113 -6.28 47.23 -42.55
CA THR A 113 -6.16 48.03 -43.82
C THR A 113 -7.49 48.70 -44.25
N ARG A 114 -7.65 49.97 -44.62
CA ARG A 114 -6.85 51.12 -45.12
C ARG A 114 -7.87 52.31 -45.12
N HIS A 115 -7.59 53.60 -44.91
CA HIS A 115 -7.17 54.58 -45.94
C HIS A 115 -7.54 56.01 -45.42
N THR A 116 -6.54 56.90 -45.39
CA THR A 116 -6.54 58.37 -45.67
C THR A 116 -7.66 59.31 -45.15
N GLY A 117 -7.22 60.35 -44.40
CA GLY A 117 -7.97 61.60 -44.19
C GLY A 117 -7.20 62.60 -43.33
N LYS A 118 -6.87 63.77 -43.89
CA LYS A 118 -6.02 64.87 -43.38
C LYS A 118 -6.66 65.72 -42.24
N PRO A 119 -5.91 66.67 -41.63
CA PRO A 119 -6.22 67.38 -40.38
C PRO A 119 -6.90 68.74 -40.59
N SER A 120 -7.52 69.29 -39.53
CA SER A 120 -7.80 70.74 -39.29
C SER A 120 -8.41 70.93 -37.88
N SER A 121 -7.74 71.72 -37.01
CA SER A 121 -8.19 73.03 -36.43
C SER A 121 -9.54 72.98 -35.69
N ASN A 122 -9.72 73.45 -34.45
CA ASN A 122 -9.51 74.78 -33.85
C ASN A 122 -9.81 74.63 -32.32
N SER A 123 -9.02 75.16 -31.38
CA SER A 123 -9.08 76.51 -30.77
C SER A 123 -10.28 76.81 -29.83
N HIS A 124 -9.98 77.57 -28.76
CA HIS A 124 -10.83 78.27 -27.75
C HIS A 124 -11.17 77.49 -26.45
N SER A 125 -10.59 77.80 -25.28
CA SER A 125 -10.64 79.01 -24.41
C SER A 125 -11.87 79.11 -23.50
N ALA A 126 -11.59 78.96 -22.19
CA ALA A 126 -12.15 79.67 -21.03
C ALA A 126 -13.68 79.53 -20.79
N PRO A 127 -14.26 80.05 -19.68
CA PRO A 127 -13.77 81.04 -18.71
C PRO A 127 -12.93 80.48 -17.55
#